data_AF-A0A357KLS7-F1
#
_entry.id   AF-A0A357KLS7-F1
#
_cell.length_a   1.000
_cell.length_b   1.000
_cell.length_c   1.000
_cell.angle_alpha   90.00
_cell.angle_beta   90.00
_cell.angle_gamma   90.00
#
_symmetry.space_group_name_H-M   'P 1'
#
loop_
_entity.id
_entity.type
_entity.pdbx_description
1 polymer ?
#
loop_
_entity_poly.entity_id
_entity_poly.type
_entity_poly.pdbx_seq_one_letter_code
_entity_poly.pdbx_strand_id
1 'polypeptide(L)' 'MLDLLGSEDLEGVIRSAPMRKRSASQNSNYAQFVVPNADHFFDGEEKQLLEIVLNWLRNTVK' A
#
# COMPACT_ATOMS: atom_id res chain seq x y z
N MET A 1 3.17 4.70 9.00
CA MET A 1 3.74 3.62 8.18
C MET A 1 2.78 3.33 7.04
N LEU A 2 3.27 3.38 5.81
CA LEU A 2 2.51 3.05 4.61
C LEU A 2 2.69 1.56 4.28
N ASP A 3 1.59 0.82 4.16
CA ASP A 3 1.53 -0.52 3.55
C ASP A 3 0.80 -0.38 2.21
N LEU A 4 1.51 -0.57 1.11
CA LEU A 4 1.00 -0.37 -0.24
C LEU A 4 1.17 -1.67 -1.02
N LEU A 5 0.10 -2.14 -1.66
CA LEU A 5 0.11 -3.35 -2.48
C LEU A 5 -0.78 -3.18 -3.71
N GLY A 6 -0.49 -3.95 -4.75
CA GLY A 6 -1.35 -4.07 -5.92
C GLY A 6 -2.56 -4.98 -5.67
N SER A 7 -3.64 -4.80 -6.43
CA SER A 7 -4.78 -5.74 -6.41
C SER A 7 -4.48 -7.07 -7.11
N GLU A 8 -3.48 -7.08 -7.99
CA GLU A 8 -3.00 -8.23 -8.76
C GLU A 8 -1.59 -8.66 -8.32
N ASP A 9 -1.19 -8.26 -7.11
CA ASP A 9 0.09 -8.61 -6.50
C ASP A 9 0.24 -10.13 -6.32
N LEU A 10 1.45 -10.56 -5.95
CA LEU A 10 1.73 -11.95 -5.63
C LEU A 10 0.73 -12.48 -4.59
N GLU A 11 0.28 -13.71 -4.77
CA GLU A 11 -0.76 -14.33 -3.93
C GLU A 11 -0.42 -14.26 -2.42
N GLY A 12 0.87 -14.39 -2.07
CA GLY A 12 1.35 -14.23 -0.69
C GLY A 12 1.14 -12.82 -0.12
N VAL A 13 1.30 -11.78 -0.94
CA VAL A 13 1.12 -10.37 -0.55
C VAL A 13 -0.36 -10.07 -0.32
N ILE A 14 -1.23 -10.50 -1.23
CA ILE A 14 -2.69 -10.33 -1.13
C ILE A 14 -3.22 -11.08 0.10
N ARG A 15 -2.89 -12.37 0.25
CA ARG A 15 -3.37 -13.20 1.39
C ARG A 15 -2.93 -12.66 2.74
N SER A 16 -1.73 -12.10 2.83
CA SER A 16 -1.20 -11.58 4.09
C SER A 16 -1.66 -10.16 4.42
N ALA A 17 -2.22 -9.39 3.48
CA ALA A 17 -2.62 -8.01 3.69
C ALA A 17 -3.58 -7.81 4.90
N PRO A 18 -4.63 -8.64 5.10
CA PRO A 18 -5.49 -8.53 6.27
C PRO A 18 -4.75 -8.82 7.59
N MET A 19 -3.76 -9.72 7.57
CA MET A 19 -2.94 -10.03 8.75
C MET A 19 -2.03 -8.86 9.12
N ARG A 20 -1.41 -8.21 8.13
CA ARG A 20 -0.59 -7.01 8.35
C ARG A 20 -1.44 -5.88 8.94
N LYS A 21 -2.62 -5.64 8.39
CA LYS A 21 -3.58 -4.64 8.91
C LYS A 21 -3.99 -4.93 10.36
N ARG A 22 -4.31 -6.17 10.71
CA ARG A 22 -4.65 -6.56 12.09
C ARG A 22 -3.47 -6.38 13.05
N SER A 23 -2.28 -6.79 12.62
CA SER A 23 -1.05 -6.70 13.43
C SER A 23 -0.68 -5.24 13.72
N ALA A 24 -1.00 -4.34 12.79
CA ALA A 24 -0.78 -2.91 12.96
C ALA A 24 -1.90 -2.16 13.71
N SER A 25 -2.86 -2.86 14.32
CA SER A 25 -4.02 -2.24 14.99
C SER A 25 -3.68 -1.22 16.10
N GLN A 26 -2.52 -1.35 16.73
CA GLN A 26 -2.04 -0.42 17.77
C GLN A 26 -1.18 0.72 17.20
N ASN A 27 -0.95 0.76 15.89
CA ASN A 27 -0.20 1.82 15.22
C ASN A 27 -1.18 2.82 14.60
N SER A 28 -1.46 3.91 15.29
CA SER A 28 -2.36 4.99 14.82
C SER A 28 -1.88 5.66 13.53
N ASN A 29 -0.59 5.53 13.19
CA ASN A 29 -0.01 6.07 11.96
C ASN A 29 0.04 5.05 10.82
N TYR A 30 -0.53 3.85 10.97
CA TYR A 30 -0.57 2.83 9.93
C TYR A 30 -1.69 3.12 8.92
N ALA A 31 -1.37 3.02 7.63
CA ALA A 31 -2.34 3.09 6.55
C ALA A 31 -2.03 2.01 5.50
N GLN A 32 -3.05 1.25 5.09
CA GLN A 32 -2.94 0.23 4.06
C GLN A 32 -3.75 0.64 2.83
N PHE A 33 -3.12 0.59 1.66
CA PHE A 33 -3.73 0.95 0.37
C PHE A 33 -3.58 -0.21 -0.61
N VAL A 34 -4.68 -0.57 -1.27
CA VAL A 34 -4.70 -1.52 -2.39
C VAL A 34 -4.88 -0.72 -3.67
N VAL A 35 -3.95 -0.87 -4.60
CA VAL A 35 -3.95 -0.15 -5.88
C VAL A 35 -4.63 -1.01 -6.95
N PRO A 36 -5.75 -0.57 -7.55
CA PRO A 36 -6.45 -1.33 -8.59
C PRO A 36 -5.56 -1.59 -9.80
N ASN A 37 -5.69 -2.78 -10.41
CA ASN A 37 -4.98 -3.25 -11.61
C ASN A 37 -3.44 -3.30 -11.50
N ALA A 38 -2.87 -2.92 -10.36
CA ALA A 38 -1.44 -3.00 -10.14
C ALA A 38 -1.04 -4.41 -9.71
N ASP A 39 0.06 -4.90 -10.28
CA ASP A 39 0.72 -6.13 -9.87
C ASP A 39 1.80 -5.84 -8.80
N HIS A 40 2.73 -6.77 -8.61
CA HIS A 40 3.82 -6.61 -7.66
C HIS A 40 4.81 -5.50 -8.03
N PHE A 41 4.94 -5.22 -9.33
CA PHE A 41 5.93 -4.30 -9.91
C PHE A 41 5.35 -2.93 -10.21
N PHE A 42 4.01 -2.83 -10.30
CA PHE A 42 3.29 -1.62 -10.69
C PHE A 42 3.65 -1.15 -12.12
N ASP A 43 4.01 -2.09 -12.99
CA ASP A 43 4.35 -1.79 -14.39
C ASP A 43 3.14 -1.18 -15.11
N GLY A 44 3.31 0.02 -15.67
CA GLY A 44 2.23 0.79 -16.30
C GLY A 44 1.34 1.60 -15.33
N GLU A 45 1.53 1.44 -14.02
CA GLU A 45 0.80 2.17 -12.97
C GLU A 45 1.72 3.08 -12.12
N GLU A 46 2.90 3.45 -12.66
CA GLU A 46 3.95 4.18 -11.95
C GLU A 46 3.48 5.56 -11.50
N LYS A 47 2.64 6.21 -12.32
CA LYS A 47 2.06 7.51 -11.98
C LYS A 47 1.16 7.39 -10.75
N GLN A 48 0.31 6.36 -10.70
CA GLN A 48 -0.60 6.13 -9.59
C GLN A 48 0.18 5.79 -8.31
N LEU A 49 1.21 4.94 -8.43
CA LEU A 49 2.14 4.63 -7.35
C LEU A 49 2.78 5.92 -6.79
N LEU A 50 3.34 6.76 -7.66
CA LEU A 50 4.00 8.00 -7.27
C LEU A 50 3.03 8.97 -6.59
N GLU A 51 1.82 9.13 -7.10
CA GLU A 51 0.79 9.99 -6.51
C GLU A 51 0.42 9.54 -5.08
N ILE A 52 0.24 8.24 -4.85
CA ILE A 52 -0.07 7.69 -3.53
C ILE A 52 1.08 7.94 -2.55
N VAL A 53 2.32 7.64 -2.95
CA VAL A 53 3.51 7.84 -2.10
C VAL A 53 3.72 9.32 -1.78
N LEU A 54 3.64 10.21 -2.77
CA LEU A 54 3.79 11.65 -2.56
C LEU A 54 2.70 12.22 -1.65
N ASN A 55 1.45 11.81 -1.85
CA ASN A 55 0.36 12.24 -0.99
C ASN A 55 0.52 11.75 0.45
N TRP A 56 0.97 10.51 0.63
CA TRP A 56 1.26 9.98 1.97
C TRP A 56 2.39 10.77 2.65
N LEU A 57 3.49 11.04 1.94
CA LEU A 57 4.61 11.81 2.46
C LEU A 57 4.19 13.22 2.88
N ARG A 58 3.47 13.96 2.00
CA ARG A 58 2.99 15.33 2.29
C ARG A 58 2.10 15.41 3.52
N ASN A 59 1.30 14.38 3.78
CA ASN A 59 0.33 14.37 4.87
C ASN A 59 0.87 13.78 6.17
N THR A 60 1.97 13.03 6.12
CA THR A 60 2.43 12.22 7.26
C THR A 60 3.85 12.54 7.71
N VAL A 61 4.70 13.05 6.82
CA VAL A 61 6.07 13.46 7.13
C VAL A 61 6.12 14.99 7.16
N LYS A 62 6.39 15.54 8.35
CA LYS A 62 6.64 16.98 8.54
C LYS A 62 8.12 17.26 8.50
#